data_AF-A0A661LCP6-F1
#
_entry.id   AF-A0A661LCP6-F1
#
_cell.length_a   1.000
_cell.length_b   1.000
_cell.length_c   1.000
_cell.angle_alpha   90.00
_cell.angle_beta   90.00
_cell.angle_gamma   90.00
#
_symmetry.space_group_name_H-M   'P 1'
#
loop_
_entity.id
_entity.type
_entity.pdbx_description
1 polymer ?
#
loop_
_entity_poly.entity_id
_entity_poly.type
_entity_poly.pdbx_seq_one_letter_code
_entity_poly.pdbx_strand_id
1 'polypeptide(L)'
;MNSESNQELEAFAFRFLENQGAALERNERGFEALLPENLSGILGTSEHISINTGSDPEPGRVYSINYGSPLLEKMVDAACGDVPLLACKLQFDYLKTQGFDILILEQFSF
;
A
#
# COMPACT_ATOMS: atom_id res chain seq x y z
N MET A 1 14.15 4.25 -19.44
CA MET A 1 12.97 5.01 -18.97
C MET A 1 11.86 4.12 -18.37
N ASN A 2 11.92 2.77 -18.47
CA ASN A 2 10.88 1.88 -17.93
C ASN A 2 11.15 1.30 -16.53
N SER A 3 12.34 1.50 -15.95
CA SER A 3 12.73 0.90 -14.68
C SER A 3 12.28 1.71 -13.46
N GLU A 4 12.28 3.04 -13.55
CA GLU A 4 11.89 3.93 -12.44
C GLU A 4 10.37 3.88 -12.20
N SER A 5 9.56 3.87 -13.26
CA SER A 5 8.10 3.74 -13.15
C SER A 5 7.66 2.42 -12.52
N ASN A 6 8.45 1.36 -12.70
CA ASN A 6 8.17 0.05 -12.13
C ASN A 6 8.42 0.01 -10.61
N GLN A 7 9.40 0.79 -10.13
CA GLN A 7 9.72 0.90 -8.70
C GLN A 7 8.66 1.69 -7.93
N GLU A 8 8.10 2.75 -8.52
CA GLU A 8 7.02 3.52 -7.90
C GLU A 8 5.74 2.70 -7.74
N LEU A 9 5.38 1.91 -8.76
CA LEU A 9 4.24 1.01 -8.71
C LEU A 9 4.42 -0.11 -7.68
N GLU A 10 5.63 -0.69 -7.61
CA GLU A 10 5.98 -1.67 -6.58
C GLU A 10 5.84 -1.06 -5.17
N ALA A 11 6.39 0.14 -4.97
CA ALA A 11 6.33 0.83 -3.69
C ALA A 11 4.89 1.16 -3.28
N PHE A 12 4.06 1.58 -4.24
CA PHE A 12 2.63 1.80 -4.03
C PHE A 12 1.93 0.51 -3.60
N ALA A 13 2.07 -0.58 -4.37
CA ALA A 13 1.41 -1.84 -4.08
C ALA A 13 1.83 -2.41 -2.72
N PHE A 14 3.13 -2.32 -2.39
CA PHE A 14 3.65 -2.74 -1.10
C PHE A 14 3.00 -1.97 0.06
N ARG A 15 3.02 -0.62 0.00
CA ARG A 15 2.45 0.23 1.06
C ARG A 15 0.94 0.07 1.19
N PHE A 16 0.23 -0.05 0.07
CA PHE A 16 -1.21 -0.27 0.07
C PHE A 16 -1.56 -1.55 0.82
N LEU A 17 -0.88 -2.66 0.50
CA LEU A 17 -1.13 -3.95 1.13
C LEU A 17 -0.74 -3.95 2.62
N GLU A 18 0.39 -3.34 2.97
CA GLU A 18 0.82 -3.17 4.37
C GLU A 18 -0.22 -2.40 5.19
N ASN A 19 -0.70 -1.27 4.66
CA ASN A 19 -1.70 -0.44 5.33
C ASN A 19 -3.07 -1.12 5.47
N GLN A 20 -3.38 -2.09 4.60
CA GLN A 20 -4.61 -2.89 4.66
C GLN A 20 -4.44 -4.16 5.52
N GLY A 21 -3.30 -4.31 6.22
CA GLY A 21 -3.05 -5.39 7.17
C GLY A 21 -2.55 -6.69 6.55
N ALA A 22 -2.03 -6.66 5.32
CA ALA A 22 -1.39 -7.83 4.72
C ALA A 22 -0.01 -8.10 5.35
N ALA A 23 0.33 -9.37 5.54
CA ALA A 23 1.69 -9.77 5.85
C ALA A 23 2.49 -9.87 4.55
N LEU A 24 3.64 -9.18 4.46
CA LEU A 24 4.44 -9.05 3.25
C LEU A 24 5.85 -9.63 3.45
N GLU A 25 6.32 -10.37 2.45
CA GLU A 25 7.68 -10.90 2.40
C GLU A 25 8.34 -10.55 1.06
N ARG A 26 9.49 -9.87 1.10
CA ARG A 26 10.23 -9.47 -0.12
C ARG A 26 11.10 -10.60 -0.64
N ASN A 27 11.06 -10.78 -1.96
CA ASN A 27 11.87 -11.74 -2.71
C ASN A 27 12.71 -11.01 -3.78
N GLU A 28 13.67 -11.70 -4.40
CA GLU A 28 14.57 -11.08 -5.41
C GLU A 28 13.84 -10.51 -6.64
N ARG A 29 12.60 -10.94 -6.90
CA ARG A 29 11.80 -10.57 -8.09
C ARG A 29 10.50 -9.80 -7.76
N GLY A 30 10.29 -9.43 -6.50
CA GLY A 30 9.05 -8.80 -6.04
C GLY A 30 8.74 -9.16 -4.59
N PHE A 31 7.52 -9.59 -4.30
CA PHE A 31 7.12 -9.94 -2.93
C PHE A 31 5.91 -10.87 -2.88
N GLU A 32 5.79 -11.63 -1.80
CA GLU A 32 4.61 -12.41 -1.46
C GLU A 32 3.75 -11.67 -0.44
N ALA A 33 2.44 -11.89 -0.52
CA ALA A 33 1.48 -11.27 0.37
C ALA A 33 0.47 -12.29 0.88
N LEU A 34 0.27 -12.31 2.20
CA LEU A 34 -0.85 -12.96 2.85
C LEU A 34 -1.89 -11.91 3.23
N LEU A 35 -3.00 -11.91 2.49
CA LEU A 35 -4.09 -10.96 2.58
C LEU A 35 -5.12 -11.41 3.62
N PRO A 36 -5.63 -10.49 4.45
CA PRO A 36 -6.87 -10.69 5.18
C PRO A 36 -8.05 -11.04 4.25
N GLU A 37 -9.02 -11.81 4.73
CA GLU A 37 -10.17 -12.29 3.94
C GLU A 37 -10.98 -11.14 3.30
N ASN A 38 -11.14 -10.01 4.00
CA ASN A 38 -11.81 -8.84 3.46
C ASN A 38 -11.04 -8.24 2.27
N LEU A 39 -9.71 -8.16 2.38
CA LEU A 39 -8.85 -7.59 1.34
C LEU A 39 -8.78 -8.52 0.11
N SER A 40 -8.68 -9.83 0.31
CA SER A 40 -8.71 -10.80 -0.78
C SER A 40 -10.06 -10.77 -1.53
N GLY A 41 -11.16 -10.56 -0.81
CA GLY A 41 -12.49 -10.32 -1.39
C GLY A 41 -12.57 -9.06 -2.24
N ILE A 42 -12.04 -7.93 -1.76
CA ILE A 42 -11.98 -6.65 -2.49
C ILE A 42 -11.14 -6.80 -3.77
N LEU A 43 -9.95 -7.40 -3.66
CA LEU A 43 -9.04 -7.59 -4.80
C LEU A 43 -9.48 -8.74 -5.72
N GLY A 44 -10.42 -9.59 -5.27
CA GLY A 44 -10.87 -10.79 -5.99
C GLY A 44 -9.73 -11.78 -6.23
N THR A 45 -8.85 -11.93 -5.26
CA THR A 45 -7.68 -12.81 -5.30
C THR A 45 -7.78 -13.91 -4.24
N SER A 46 -6.88 -14.88 -4.25
CA SER A 46 -6.67 -15.74 -3.07
C SER A 46 -6.05 -14.95 -1.93
N GLU A 47 -6.17 -15.46 -0.70
CA GLU A 47 -5.49 -14.87 0.47
C GLU A 47 -3.97 -14.87 0.31
N HIS A 48 -3.39 -15.92 -0.26
CA HIS A 48 -1.97 -15.95 -0.58
C HIS A 48 -1.75 -15.61 -2.06
N ILE A 49 -0.99 -14.54 -2.33
CA ILE A 49 -0.61 -14.11 -3.68
C ILE A 49 0.89 -13.85 -3.78
N SER A 50 1.44 -14.04 -4.98
CA SER A 50 2.79 -13.61 -5.33
C SER A 50 2.70 -12.46 -6.31
N ILE A 51 3.47 -11.40 -6.08
CA ILE A 51 3.56 -10.24 -6.95
C ILE A 51 4.96 -10.19 -7.56
N ASN A 52 5.01 -10.20 -8.89
CA ASN A 52 6.25 -10.14 -9.65
C ASN A 52 6.34 -8.79 -10.37
N THR A 53 7.42 -8.07 -10.10
CA THR A 53 7.73 -6.77 -10.72
C THR A 53 8.78 -6.92 -11.83
N GLY A 54 9.29 -8.13 -12.06
CA GLY A 54 10.11 -8.48 -13.21
C GLY A 54 9.33 -8.63 -14.52
N SER A 55 10.05 -8.56 -15.64
CA SER A 55 9.50 -8.60 -16.99
C SER A 55 8.93 -9.96 -17.41
N ASP A 56 9.19 -11.02 -16.64
CA ASP A 56 8.83 -12.40 -17.01
C ASP A 56 7.97 -13.02 -15.90
N PRO A 57 6.66 -13.18 -16.12
CA PRO A 57 5.79 -13.86 -15.18
C PRO A 57 6.05 -15.37 -15.22
N GLU A 58 6.64 -15.90 -14.16
CA GLU A 58 6.67 -17.35 -13.92
C GLU A 58 5.23 -17.90 -13.88
N PRO A 59 4.95 -19.08 -14.46
CA PRO A 59 3.62 -19.66 -14.46
C PRO A 59 3.23 -20.12 -13.05
N GLY A 60 2.31 -19.39 -12.42
CA GLY A 60 1.80 -19.63 -11.06
C GLY A 60 0.81 -18.53 -10.66
N ARG A 61 0.36 -18.48 -9.40
CA ARG A 61 -0.49 -17.40 -8.85
C ARG A 61 0.29 -16.07 -8.71
N VAL A 62 0.88 -15.64 -9.82
CA VAL A 62 1.79 -14.53 -9.94
C VAL A 62 1.03 -13.39 -10.61
N TYR A 63 0.79 -12.33 -9.85
CA TYR A 63 0.19 -11.11 -10.35
C TYR A 63 1.30 -10.15 -10.78
N SER A 64 1.06 -9.45 -11.88
CA SER A 64 1.93 -8.35 -12.32
C SER A 64 1.37 -7.02 -11.83
N ILE A 65 2.26 -6.10 -11.48
CA ILE A 65 1.95 -4.73 -11.10
C ILE A 65 2.47 -3.81 -12.20
N ASN A 66 1.70 -3.74 -13.28
CA ASN A 66 1.95 -2.84 -14.41
C ASN A 66 0.70 -1.98 -14.65
N TYR A 67 0.87 -0.83 -15.30
CA TYR A 67 -0.28 -0.03 -15.74
C TYR A 67 -1.25 -0.87 -16.61
N GLY A 68 -2.54 -0.81 -16.29
CA GLY A 68 -3.57 -1.64 -16.92
C GLY A 68 -3.65 -3.08 -16.43
N SER A 69 -2.84 -3.48 -15.43
CA SER A 69 -3.00 -4.78 -14.78
C SER A 69 -4.24 -4.79 -13.88
N PRO A 70 -5.09 -5.83 -13.93
CA PRO A 70 -6.33 -5.86 -13.14
C PRO A 70 -6.12 -5.72 -11.63
N LEU A 71 -5.00 -6.22 -11.11
CA LEU A 71 -4.71 -6.13 -9.68
C LEU A 71 -4.42 -4.68 -9.27
N LEU A 72 -3.58 -3.97 -10.06
CA LEU A 72 -3.24 -2.58 -9.78
C LEU A 72 -4.48 -1.68 -9.86
N GLU A 73 -5.32 -1.84 -10.88
CA GLU A 73 -6.55 -1.05 -11.00
C GLU A 73 -7.46 -1.21 -9.78
N LYS A 74 -7.64 -2.45 -9.29
CA LYS A 74 -8.43 -2.70 -8.07
C LYS A 74 -7.80 -2.10 -6.82
N MET A 75 -6.47 -2.09 -6.71
CA MET A 75 -5.77 -1.42 -5.59
C MET A 75 -5.98 0.09 -5.64
N VAL A 76 -5.92 0.69 -6.83
CA VAL A 76 -6.18 2.11 -7.05
C VAL A 76 -7.63 2.45 -6.71
N ASP A 77 -8.59 1.67 -7.21
CA ASP A 77 -10.02 1.85 -6.91
C ASP A 77 -10.29 1.74 -5.40
N ALA A 78 -9.69 0.75 -4.72
CA ALA A 78 -9.83 0.59 -3.27
C ALA A 78 -9.17 1.75 -2.50
N ALA A 79 -8.00 2.22 -2.93
CA ALA A 79 -7.30 3.33 -2.29
C ALA A 79 -8.03 4.68 -2.48
N CYS A 80 -8.76 4.84 -3.58
CA CYS A 80 -9.54 6.04 -3.89
C CYS A 80 -11.02 5.94 -3.47
N GLY A 81 -11.49 4.74 -3.07
CA GLY A 81 -12.88 4.51 -2.69
C GLY A 81 -13.27 5.24 -1.41
N ASP A 82 -12.34 5.33 -0.47
CA ASP A 82 -12.47 6.17 0.72
C ASP A 82 -11.63 7.44 0.54
N VAL A 83 -12.22 8.58 0.88
CA VAL A 83 -11.52 9.85 0.79
C VAL A 83 -10.36 9.83 1.80
N PRO A 84 -9.09 9.91 1.36
CA PRO A 84 -7.97 9.98 2.29
C PRO A 84 -8.18 11.22 3.14
N LEU A 85 -8.12 11.06 4.47
CA LEU A 85 -8.39 12.07 5.50
C LEU A 85 -8.10 13.51 5.01
N LEU A 86 -9.14 14.23 4.55
CA LEU A 86 -8.97 15.57 3.94
C LEU A 86 -8.55 16.63 4.94
N ALA A 87 -8.92 16.43 6.20
CA ALA A 87 -8.68 17.37 7.27
C ALA A 87 -8.59 16.65 8.61
N CYS A 88 -7.54 16.94 9.36
CA CYS A 88 -7.44 16.62 10.77
C CYS A 88 -7.53 17.93 11.55
N LYS A 89 -8.57 18.09 12.40
CA LYS A 89 -8.67 19.23 13.31
C LYS A 89 -8.21 18.78 14.69
N LEU A 90 -7.01 19.19 15.07
CA LEU A 90 -6.50 19.03 16.42
C LEU A 90 -6.95 20.24 17.26
N GLN A 91 -7.66 19.99 18.36
CA GLN A 91 -8.07 21.03 19.30
C GLN A 91 -7.43 20.73 20.65
N PHE A 92 -6.70 21.72 21.18
CA PHE A 92 -6.06 21.63 22.49
C PHE A 92 -6.52 22.80 23.35
N ASP A 93 -6.88 22.52 24.59
CA ASP A 93 -7.18 23.53 25.60
C ASP A 93 -5.86 24.07 26.17
N TYR A 94 -5.30 25.08 25.49
CA TYR A 94 -4.11 25.86 25.88
C TYR A 94 -2.83 25.06 26.21
N LEU A 95 -1.95 24.92 25.22
CA LEU A 95 -0.54 24.51 25.38
C LEU A 95 0.37 25.73 25.19
N LYS A 96 1.39 25.90 26.04
CA LYS A 96 2.52 26.78 25.71
C LYS A 96 3.13 26.29 24.41
N THR A 97 3.50 27.19 23.51
CA THR A 97 3.94 26.91 22.13
C THR A 97 4.97 25.77 22.04
N GLN A 98 5.94 25.72 22.96
CA GLN A 98 6.94 24.66 23.02
C GLN A 98 6.39 23.24 23.30
N GLY A 99 5.32 23.11 24.10
CA GLY A 99 4.71 21.81 24.38
C GLY A 99 3.93 21.27 23.18
N PHE A 100 3.42 22.17 22.32
CA PHE A 100 2.75 21.80 21.08
C PHE A 100 3.75 21.26 20.04
N ASP A 101 4.90 21.92 19.87
CA ASP A 101 5.93 21.49 18.91
C ASP A 101 6.44 20.08 19.22
N ILE A 102 6.64 19.76 20.50
CA ILE A 102 7.08 18.43 20.95
C ILE A 102 5.99 17.38 20.70
N LEU A 103 4.73 17.67 21.07
CA LEU A 103 3.61 16.75 20.88
C LEU A 103 3.39 16.40 19.40
N ILE A 104 3.52 17.37 18.50
CA ILE A 104 3.38 17.12 17.06
C ILE A 104 4.51 16.22 16.56
N LEU A 105 5.75 16.49 16.95
CA LEU A 105 6.92 15.70 16.53
C LEU A 105 6.91 14.26 17.08
N GLU A 106 6.35 14.04 18.26
CA GLU A 106 6.31 12.71 18.89
C GLU A 106 5.09 11.87 18.47
N GLN A 107 3.95 12.49 18.15
CA GLN A 107 2.70 11.76 17.89
C GLN A 107 2.35 11.59 16.42
N PHE A 108 2.90 12.40 15.51
CA PHE A 108 2.61 12.29 14.09
C PHE A 108 3.85 11.86 13.30
N SER A 109 3.82 10.62 12.79
CA SER A 109 4.70 10.13 11.73
C SER A 109 3.91 10.14 10.42
N PHE A 110 4.33 10.98 9.48
CA PHE A 110 3.81 11.02 8.10
C PHE A 110 4.73 10.24 7.17
#